data_AF-G3IM07-F1
#
_entry.id   AF-G3IM07-F1
#
_cell.length_a   1.000
_cell.length_b   1.000
_cell.length_c   1.000
_cell.angle_alpha   90.00
_cell.angle_beta   90.00
_cell.angle_gamma   90.00
#
_symmetry.space_group_name_H-M   'P 1'
#
loop_
_entity.id
_entity.type
_entity.pdbx_description
1 polymer ?
#
loop_
_entity_poly.entity_id
_entity_poly.type
_entity_poly.pdbx_seq_one_letter_code
_entity_poly.pdbx_strand_id
1 'polypeptide(L)'
;MKVHVASLEGITLEDQIMLLAGPLLEDEVILGHCGIEAQNTLEVAGCMLGGKVHVSLAHARKVRGQTPKVAKQEKKKKTGWAKWQMPYNCRFVKVAPTFSKKKGPSANS
;
A
#
# COMPACT_ATOMS: atom_id res chain seq x y z
N MET A 1 24.95 -4.00 31.17
CA MET A 1 23.77 -4.82 31.51
C MET A 1 23.34 -5.71 30.36
N LYS A 2 23.02 -5.15 29.17
CA LYS A 2 22.71 -5.94 27.96
C LYS A 2 23.74 -7.03 27.60
N VAL A 3 25.04 -6.77 27.76
CA VAL A 3 26.11 -7.78 27.53
C VAL A 3 26.00 -8.98 28.47
N HIS A 4 25.66 -8.74 29.74
CA HIS A 4 25.49 -9.80 30.73
C HIS A 4 24.20 -10.59 30.47
N VAL A 5 23.13 -9.89 30.09
CA VAL A 5 21.85 -10.49 29.68
C VAL A 5 22.03 -11.32 28.40
N ALA A 6 22.81 -10.86 27.42
CA ALA A 6 23.14 -11.61 26.21
C ALA A 6 23.81 -12.95 26.53
N SER A 7 24.73 -12.94 27.50
CA SER A 7 25.43 -14.16 27.92
C SER A 7 24.54 -15.15 28.67
N LEU A 8 23.47 -14.68 29.34
CA LEU A 8 22.60 -15.53 30.15
C LEU A 8 21.37 -16.03 29.37
N GLU A 9 20.77 -15.17 28.54
CA GLU A 9 19.52 -15.45 27.83
C GLU A 9 19.73 -15.81 26.35
N GLY A 10 20.94 -15.62 25.82
CA GLY A 10 21.27 -15.97 24.43
C GLY A 10 20.64 -15.05 23.38
N ILE A 11 20.10 -13.90 23.77
CA ILE A 11 19.54 -12.88 22.87
C ILE A 11 20.68 -11.95 22.43
N THR A 12 20.80 -11.69 21.13
CA THR A 12 21.78 -10.73 20.59
C THR A 12 21.51 -9.32 21.11
N LEU A 13 22.55 -8.48 21.22
CA LEU A 13 22.43 -7.13 21.80
C LEU A 13 21.40 -6.25 21.06
N GLU A 14 21.27 -6.45 19.76
CA GLU A 14 20.36 -5.72 18.87
C GLU A 14 18.89 -6.09 19.05
N ASP A 15 18.60 -7.32 19.50
CA ASP A 15 17.24 -7.83 19.68
C ASP A 15 16.75 -7.69 21.13
N GLN A 16 17.59 -7.22 22.05
CA GLN A 16 17.25 -7.02 23.47
C GLN A 16 16.52 -5.70 23.71
N ILE A 17 15.29 -5.81 24.18
CA ILE A 17 14.46 -4.72 24.70
C ILE A 17 14.38 -4.85 26.23
N MET A 18 14.76 -3.80 26.94
CA MET A 18 14.73 -3.75 28.41
C MET A 18 13.63 -2.80 28.89
N LEU A 19 12.71 -3.31 29.73
CA LEU A 19 11.56 -2.56 30.23
C LEU A 19 11.58 -2.50 31.76
N LEU A 20 11.29 -1.32 32.31
CA LEU A 20 11.09 -1.14 33.75
C LEU A 20 9.62 -0.86 34.03
N ALA A 21 8.85 -1.88 34.42
CA ALA A 21 7.39 -1.77 34.63
C ALA A 21 6.61 -1.25 33.39
N GLY A 22 7.09 -1.56 32.19
CA GLY A 22 6.44 -1.23 30.91
C GLY A 22 7.21 -0.27 30.00
N PRO A 23 7.66 0.92 30.47
CA PRO A 23 8.46 1.84 29.67
C PRO A 23 9.80 1.26 29.18
N LEU A 24 10.15 1.57 27.93
CA LEU A 24 11.43 1.21 27.32
C LEU A 24 12.58 2.01 27.94
N LEU A 25 13.64 1.30 28.29
CA LEU A 25 14.91 1.91 28.68
C LEU A 25 15.77 2.12 27.44
N GLU A 26 16.22 3.36 27.24
CA GLU A 26 17.16 3.72 26.17
C GLU A 26 18.59 3.30 26.53
N ASP A 27 19.38 2.93 25.51
CA ASP A 27 20.67 2.24 25.68
C ASP A 27 21.77 3.08 26.37
N GLU A 28 21.63 4.41 26.32
CA GLU A 28 22.63 5.37 26.82
C GLU A 28 22.24 5.99 28.18
N VAL A 29 21.20 5.48 28.85
CA VAL A 29 20.72 6.05 30.12
C VAL A 29 21.49 5.48 31.30
N ILE A 30 22.06 6.37 32.12
CA ILE A 30 22.66 6.03 33.41
C ILE A 30 21.55 5.57 34.36
N LEU A 31 21.65 4.35 34.90
CA LEU A 31 20.62 3.70 35.72
C LEU A 31 20.14 4.57 36.90
N GLY A 32 21.03 5.37 37.50
CA GLY A 32 20.71 6.27 38.60
C GLY A 32 19.75 7.41 38.24
N HIS A 33 19.64 7.78 36.95
CA HIS A 33 18.67 8.78 36.47
C HIS A 33 17.33 8.14 36.07
N CYS A 34 17.26 6.80 36.02
CA CYS A 34 16.09 6.03 35.61
C CYS A 34 15.21 5.59 36.80
N GLY A 35 15.55 6.01 38.04
CA GLY A 35 14.80 5.60 39.23
C GLY A 35 14.95 4.11 39.56
N ILE A 36 16.03 3.48 39.10
CA ILE A 36 16.31 2.06 39.36
C ILE A 36 16.96 1.95 40.74
N GLU A 37 16.22 1.42 41.70
CA GLU A 37 16.70 1.14 43.06
C GLU A 37 17.05 -0.34 43.24
N ALA A 38 17.71 -0.66 44.35
CA ALA A 38 18.00 -2.04 44.71
C ALA A 38 16.68 -2.82 44.86
N GLN A 39 16.60 -3.99 44.23
CA GLN A 39 15.43 -4.89 44.15
C GLN A 39 14.38 -4.59 43.07
N ASN A 40 14.63 -3.63 42.17
CA ASN A 40 13.75 -3.45 41.01
C ASN A 40 13.82 -4.66 40.06
N THR A 41 12.66 -5.13 39.63
CA THR A 41 12.53 -6.20 38.62
C THR A 41 12.49 -5.57 37.24
N LEU A 42 13.32 -6.08 36.32
CA LEU A 42 13.40 -5.62 34.95
C LEU A 42 12.93 -6.73 34.01
N GLU A 43 12.14 -6.37 33.02
CA GLU A 43 11.66 -7.30 32.00
C GLU A 43 12.55 -7.18 30.76
N VAL A 44 13.07 -8.32 30.29
CA VAL A 44 13.81 -8.41 29.04
C VAL A 44 12.95 -9.12 28.01
N ALA A 45 12.72 -8.46 26.88
CA ALA A 45 12.01 -9.03 25.74
C ALA A 45 12.96 -9.13 24.54
N GLY A 46 12.93 -10.27 23.85
CA GLY A 46 13.61 -10.47 22.57
C GLY A 46 12.68 -10.18 21.40
N CYS A 47 13.07 -9.27 20.50
CA CYS A 47 12.38 -9.09 19.23
C CYS A 47 12.66 -10.26 18.29
N MET A 48 11.67 -11.11 18.02
CA MET A 48 11.85 -12.15 17.00
C MET A 48 11.89 -11.54 15.59
N LEU A 49 13.00 -11.76 14.87
CA LEU A 49 13.09 -11.47 13.44
C LEU A 49 12.01 -12.28 12.69
N GLY A 50 11.08 -11.58 12.02
CA GLY A 50 10.01 -12.20 11.23
C GLY A 50 8.59 -12.11 11.80
N GLY A 51 8.28 -11.07 12.59
CA GLY A 51 6.92 -10.81 13.08
C GLY A 51 5.81 -10.93 12.01
N LYS A 52 4.68 -11.52 12.40
CA LYS A 52 3.51 -11.81 11.56
C LYS A 52 2.97 -10.54 10.90
N VAL A 53 3.25 -10.35 9.62
CA VAL A 53 2.72 -9.26 8.80
C VAL A 53 1.19 -9.42 8.71
N HIS A 54 0.45 -8.56 9.41
CA HIS A 54 -1.02 -8.61 9.49
C HIS A 54 -1.70 -7.95 8.27
N VAL A 55 -1.21 -8.20 7.06
CA VAL A 55 -1.89 -7.77 5.83
C VAL A 55 -2.46 -9.00 5.15
N SER A 56 -3.72 -9.31 5.45
CA SER A 56 -4.37 -10.49 4.89
C SER A 56 -4.53 -10.35 3.38
N LEU A 57 -4.01 -11.32 2.62
CA LEU A 57 -4.22 -11.46 1.17
C LEU A 57 -5.67 -11.81 0.78
N ALA A 58 -6.57 -11.91 1.76
CA ALA A 58 -7.96 -12.33 1.61
C ALA A 58 -8.78 -11.47 0.61
N HIS A 59 -8.35 -10.24 0.34
CA HIS A 59 -9.01 -9.34 -0.62
C HIS A 59 -8.23 -9.12 -1.91
N ALA A 60 -7.13 -9.83 -2.13
CA ALA A 60 -6.39 -9.76 -3.38
C ALA A 60 -7.30 -10.16 -4.55
N ARG A 61 -7.34 -9.33 -5.60
CA ARG A 61 -8.12 -9.55 -6.83
C ARG A 61 -9.65 -9.66 -6.66
N LYS A 62 -10.22 -9.37 -5.47
CA LYS A 62 -11.67 -9.44 -5.20
C LYS A 62 -12.49 -8.72 -6.28
N VAL A 63 -12.10 -7.49 -6.62
CA VAL A 63 -12.80 -6.66 -7.62
C VAL A 63 -12.71 -7.27 -9.03
N ARG A 64 -11.54 -7.79 -9.41
CA ARG A 64 -11.33 -8.42 -10.72
C ARG A 64 -12.14 -9.71 -10.88
N GLY A 65 -12.36 -10.47 -9.80
CA GLY A 65 -13.17 -11.69 -9.80
C GLY A 65 -14.68 -11.43 -9.72
N GLN A 66 -15.09 -10.38 -9.02
CA GLN A 66 -16.50 -10.01 -8.88
C GLN A 66 -17.07 -9.37 -10.15
N THR A 67 -16.24 -8.65 -10.93
CA THR A 67 -16.70 -7.97 -12.14
C THR A 67 -17.03 -9.00 -13.23
N PRO A 68 -18.23 -8.97 -13.85
CA PRO A 68 -18.59 -9.91 -14.90
C PRO A 68 -17.61 -9.82 -16.07
N LYS A 69 -17.25 -10.98 -16.63
CA LYS A 69 -16.30 -11.03 -17.74
C LYS A 69 -16.99 -10.71 -19.06
N VAL A 70 -17.08 -9.43 -19.38
CA VAL A 70 -17.65 -8.98 -20.65
C VAL A 70 -16.68 -9.31 -21.81
N ALA A 71 -17.16 -10.10 -22.78
CA ALA A 71 -16.41 -10.41 -23.99
C ALA A 71 -16.23 -9.15 -24.84
N LYS A 72 -15.07 -9.02 -25.51
CA LYS A 72 -14.85 -7.92 -26.45
C LYS A 72 -15.72 -8.16 -27.69
N GLN A 73 -16.61 -7.22 -27.98
CA GLN A 73 -17.31 -7.20 -29.25
C GLN A 73 -16.36 -6.77 -30.37
N GLU A 74 -16.37 -7.50 -31.48
CA GLU A 74 -15.60 -7.11 -32.66
C GLU A 74 -16.28 -5.91 -33.34
N LYS A 75 -15.56 -4.79 -33.45
CA LYS A 75 -16.00 -3.61 -34.19
C LYS A 75 -15.08 -3.40 -35.38
N LYS A 76 -15.64 -3.39 -36.59
CA LYS A 76 -14.89 -3.12 -37.83
C LYS A 76 -14.29 -1.72 -37.77
N LYS A 77 -12.97 -1.62 -37.69
CA LYS A 77 -12.23 -0.36 -37.76
C LYS A 77 -11.63 -0.22 -39.15
N LYS A 78 -11.80 0.95 -39.75
CA LYS A 78 -11.08 1.32 -40.98
C LYS A 78 -9.63 1.66 -40.62
N THR A 79 -8.70 1.37 -41.53
CA THR A 79 -7.26 1.62 -41.37
C THR A 79 -6.75 2.45 -42.56
N GLY A 80 -5.57 3.07 -42.41
CA GLY A 80 -4.93 3.85 -43.48
C GLY A 80 -5.65 5.15 -43.79
N TRP A 81 -5.55 5.61 -45.03
CA TRP A 81 -6.10 6.88 -45.50
C TRP A 81 -7.60 7.05 -45.19
N ALA A 82 -8.38 5.97 -45.34
CA ALA A 82 -9.81 5.97 -45.04
C ALA A 82 -10.11 6.27 -43.56
N LYS A 83 -9.22 5.90 -42.63
CA LYS A 83 -9.34 6.26 -41.21
C LYS A 83 -9.09 7.74 -40.98
N TRP A 84 -8.14 8.34 -41.70
CA TRP A 84 -7.80 9.77 -41.57
C TRP A 84 -8.85 10.69 -42.19
N GLN A 85 -9.48 10.28 -43.28
CA GLN A 85 -10.58 11.04 -43.90
C GLN A 85 -11.86 11.06 -43.05
N MET A 86 -12.12 10.00 -42.27
CA MET A 86 -13.39 9.85 -41.56
C MET A 86 -13.65 10.94 -40.50
N PRO A 87 -12.70 11.31 -39.61
CA PRO A 87 -12.88 12.42 -38.68
C PRO A 87 -13.16 13.76 -39.35
N TYR A 88 -12.49 14.07 -40.46
CA TYR A 88 -12.73 15.31 -41.21
C TYR A 88 -14.16 15.36 -41.73
N ASN A 89 -14.59 14.30 -42.42
CA ASN A 89 -15.95 14.20 -42.93
C ASN A 89 -17.00 14.26 -41.81
N CYS A 90 -16.76 13.58 -40.68
CA CYS A 90 -17.68 13.60 -39.54
C CYS A 90 -17.70 14.93 -38.76
N ARG A 91 -16.68 15.78 -38.87
CA ARG A 91 -16.61 17.07 -38.16
C ARG A 91 -17.04 18.26 -39.01
N PHE A 92 -16.76 18.22 -40.31
CA PHE A 92 -16.91 19.40 -41.18
C PHE A 92 -17.91 19.19 -42.31
N VAL A 93 -17.91 18.01 -42.96
CA VAL A 93 -18.75 17.78 -44.15
C VAL A 93 -20.16 17.31 -43.77
N LYS A 94 -20.28 16.41 -42.81
CA LYS A 94 -21.56 15.77 -42.42
C LYS A 94 -22.31 16.50 -41.31
N VAL A 95 -21.74 17.56 -40.74
CA VAL A 95 -22.38 18.31 -39.64
C VAL A 95 -23.20 19.45 -40.24
N ALA A 96 -24.52 19.41 -40.05
CA ALA A 96 -25.40 20.54 -40.33
C ALA A 96 -25.34 21.53 -39.15
N PRO A 97 -25.21 22.85 -39.37
CA PRO A 97 -25.30 23.83 -38.30
C PRO A 97 -26.72 23.84 -37.74
N THR A 98 -26.91 23.28 -36.55
CA THR A 98 -28.16 23.40 -35.81
C THR A 98 -28.08 24.59 -34.85
N PHE A 99 -29.18 25.31 -34.65
CA PHE A 99 -29.27 26.43 -33.70
C PHE A 99 -29.13 25.99 -32.22
N SER A 100 -29.18 24.70 -31.95
CA SER A 100 -29.04 24.12 -30.61
C SER A 100 -27.59 23.95 -30.17
N LYS A 101 -27.37 23.67 -28.87
CA LYS A 101 -26.03 23.40 -28.30
C LYS A 101 -25.37 22.22 -29.03
N LYS A 102 -24.12 22.40 -29.47
CA LYS A 102 -23.37 21.36 -30.17
C LYS A 102 -23.14 20.14 -29.26
N LYS A 103 -23.60 18.97 -29.70
CA LYS A 103 -23.39 17.69 -29.00
C LYS A 103 -21.97 17.17 -29.24
N GLY A 104 -21.35 16.67 -28.16
CA GLY A 104 -20.00 16.11 -28.21
C GLY A 104 -19.96 14.73 -28.89
N PRO A 105 -18.79 14.29 -29.40
CA PRO A 105 -18.64 13.05 -30.15
C PRO A 105 -18.86 11.76 -29.32
N SER A 106 -18.84 11.85 -27.98
CA SER A 106 -19.06 10.73 -27.06
C SER A 106 -20.24 10.95 -26.12
N ALA A 107 -21.19 11.80 -26.51
CA ALA A 107 -22.37 12.07 -25.68
C ALA A 107 -23.39 10.93 -25.81
N ASN A 108 -23.64 10.24 -24.69
CA ASN A 108 -24.66 9.20 -24.56
C ASN A 108 -25.97 9.87 -24.10
N SER A 109 -26.65 10.53 -25.03
CA SER A 109 -28.00 11.10 -24.84
C SER A 109 -28.91 10.82 -26.01
#